data_AF-A0A0M3KJQ3-F1
#
_entry.id   AF-A0A0M3KJQ3-F1
#
_cell.length_a   1.000
_cell.length_b   1.000
_cell.length_c   1.000
_cell.angle_alpha   90.00
_cell.angle_beta   90.00
_cell.angle_gamma   90.00
#
_symmetry.space_group_name_H-M   'P 1'
#
loop_
_entity.id
_entity.type
_entity.pdbx_description
1 polymer ?
#
loop_
_entity_poly.entity_id
_entity_poly.type
_entity_poly.pdbx_seq_one_letter_code
_entity_poly.pdbx_strand_id
1 'polypeptide(L)'
;MNQNGDFTGAYHTNEFPYIFDTWIFSDKFEFSADDREYQRLLLESIVEFVKTGKPSNGTMKWKPTSKKYPSRYLSLRPQGSHMVEAYKPENVHFWTKIVSKEVTSHILKGKRFQKPGGPEHTHEEL
;
A
#
# COMPACT_ATOMS: atom_id res chain seq x y z
N MET A 1 -21.55 19.30 -16.28
CA MET A 1 -20.86 18.88 -15.04
C MET A 1 -21.62 17.67 -14.49
N ASN A 2 -21.07 16.46 -14.64
CA ASN A 2 -21.59 15.24 -14.01
C ASN A 2 -20.79 14.99 -12.73
N GLN A 3 -21.47 14.82 -11.60
CA GLN A 3 -20.88 14.55 -10.28
C GLN A 3 -20.75 13.05 -9.96
N ASN A 4 -20.40 12.21 -10.94
CA ASN A 4 -20.05 10.81 -10.70
C ASN A 4 -18.60 10.60 -11.12
N GLY A 5 -17.67 10.87 -10.21
CA GLY A 5 -16.26 10.58 -10.42
C GLY A 5 -15.99 9.13 -10.05
N ASP A 6 -16.00 8.23 -11.02
CA ASP A 6 -15.56 6.86 -10.80
C ASP A 6 -14.08 6.89 -10.35
N PHE A 7 -13.83 6.55 -9.09
CA PHE A 7 -12.47 6.40 -8.59
C PHE A 7 -11.89 5.12 -9.17
N THR A 8 -10.90 5.26 -10.05
CA THR A 8 -10.22 4.11 -10.65
C THR A 8 -9.06 3.65 -9.76
N GLY A 9 -9.08 2.38 -9.37
CA GLY A 9 -7.99 1.71 -8.64
C GLY A 9 -8.40 1.13 -7.28
N ALA A 10 -7.46 0.41 -6.68
CA ALA A 10 -7.64 -0.16 -5.35
C ALA A 10 -7.43 0.92 -4.27
N TYR A 11 -8.40 1.07 -3.37
CA TYR A 11 -8.38 2.00 -2.25
C TYR A 11 -8.32 1.28 -0.90
N HIS A 12 -8.18 2.04 0.18
CA HIS A 12 -8.10 1.49 1.53
C HIS A 12 -9.39 0.71 1.89
N THR A 13 -9.25 -0.45 2.53
CA THR A 13 -10.35 -1.39 2.87
C THR A 13 -11.04 -2.05 1.68
N ASN A 14 -10.53 -1.89 0.45
CA ASN A 14 -11.09 -2.55 -0.73
C ASN A 14 -10.92 -4.08 -0.69
N GLU A 15 -10.08 -4.62 0.20
CA GLU A 15 -9.87 -6.05 0.39
C GLU A 15 -10.98 -6.75 1.21
N PHE A 16 -11.85 -6.00 1.90
CA PHE A 16 -12.80 -6.55 2.86
C PHE A 16 -13.85 -7.51 2.26
N PRO A 17 -14.45 -7.24 1.08
CA PRO A 17 -15.40 -8.17 0.47
C PRO A 17 -14.75 -9.52 0.19
N TYR A 18 -13.50 -9.50 -0.27
CA TYR A 18 -12.78 -10.70 -0.66
C TYR A 18 -12.44 -11.59 0.54
N ILE A 19 -12.23 -11.01 1.73
CA ILE A 19 -11.81 -11.76 2.93
C ILE A 19 -12.99 -12.09 3.86
N PHE A 20 -13.91 -11.15 4.06
CA PHE A 20 -14.92 -11.22 5.13
C PHE A 20 -16.36 -11.17 4.62
N ASP A 21 -16.58 -11.11 3.29
CA ASP A 21 -17.90 -10.95 2.69
C ASP A 21 -18.66 -9.71 3.23
N THR A 22 -17.91 -8.67 3.61
CA THR A 22 -18.44 -7.42 4.15
C THR A 22 -18.05 -6.25 3.28
N TRP A 23 -18.98 -5.31 3.10
CA TRP A 23 -18.73 -4.07 2.39
C TRP A 23 -19.21 -2.87 3.19
N ILE A 24 -18.29 -1.95 3.45
CA ILE A 24 -18.55 -0.81 4.36
C ILE A 24 -19.32 0.31 3.65
N PHE A 25 -19.34 0.32 2.31
CA PHE A 25 -19.84 1.44 1.52
C PHE A 25 -21.20 1.18 0.84
N SER A 26 -21.75 -0.03 0.92
CA SER A 26 -23.05 -0.40 0.34
C SER A 26 -23.54 -1.73 0.90
N ASP A 27 -24.83 -2.01 0.73
CA ASP A 27 -25.49 -3.24 1.21
C ASP A 27 -24.95 -4.51 0.55
N LYS A 28 -24.40 -4.42 -0.68
CA LYS A 28 -23.84 -5.56 -1.42
C LYS A 28 -22.67 -5.16 -2.32
N PHE A 29 -21.68 -6.04 -2.40
CA PHE A 29 -20.62 -6.01 -3.41
C PHE A 29 -20.90 -7.09 -4.45
N GLU A 30 -21.04 -6.73 -5.72
CA GLU A 30 -21.28 -7.67 -6.81
C GLU A 30 -19.96 -8.16 -7.39
N PHE A 31 -19.64 -9.43 -7.14
CA PHE A 31 -18.42 -10.05 -7.65
C PHE A 31 -18.54 -10.36 -9.15
N SER A 32 -17.62 -9.82 -9.94
CA SER A 32 -17.34 -10.33 -11.28
C SER A 32 -16.60 -11.68 -11.24
N ALA A 33 -16.41 -12.32 -12.40
CA ALA A 33 -15.59 -13.53 -12.49
C ALA A 33 -14.13 -13.28 -12.06
N ASP A 34 -13.60 -12.10 -12.40
CA ASP A 34 -12.25 -11.68 -12.01
C ASP A 34 -12.18 -11.46 -10.49
N ASP A 35 -13.21 -10.88 -9.89
CA ASP A 35 -13.28 -10.71 -8.43
C ASP A 35 -13.31 -12.05 -7.70
N ARG A 36 -14.05 -13.04 -8.24
CA ARG A 36 -14.08 -14.41 -7.70
C ARG A 36 -12.74 -15.10 -7.80
N GLU A 37 -12.03 -14.94 -8.92
CA GLU A 37 -10.70 -15.51 -9.08
C GLU A 37 -9.68 -14.84 -8.16
N TYR A 38 -9.73 -13.52 -8.02
CA TYR A 38 -8.92 -12.79 -7.04
C TYR A 38 -9.22 -13.25 -5.61
N GLN A 39 -10.50 -13.37 -5.25
CA GLN A 39 -10.95 -13.89 -3.95
C GLN A 39 -10.35 -15.26 -3.68
N ARG A 40 -10.47 -16.19 -4.64
CA ARG A 40 -9.92 -17.54 -4.54
C ARG A 40 -8.41 -17.52 -4.29
N LEU A 41 -7.66 -16.78 -5.10
CA LEU A 41 -6.20 -16.67 -4.97
C LEU A 41 -5.78 -16.07 -3.62
N LEU A 42 -6.47 -15.03 -3.16
CA LEU A 42 -6.19 -14.38 -1.88
C LEU A 42 -6.45 -15.32 -0.70
N LEU A 43 -7.63 -15.94 -0.65
CA LEU A 43 -8.01 -16.85 0.44
C LEU A 43 -7.13 -18.10 0.47
N GLU A 44 -6.82 -18.70 -0.69
CA GLU A 44 -5.87 -19.82 -0.75
C GLU A 44 -4.49 -19.43 -0.22
N SER A 45 -4.00 -18.23 -0.55
CA SER A 45 -2.71 -17.74 -0.05
C SER A 45 -2.71 -17.55 1.47
N ILE A 46 -3.79 -17.02 2.03
CA ILE A 46 -3.97 -16.86 3.47
C ILE A 46 -4.00 -18.24 4.15
N VAL A 47 -4.78 -19.18 3.60
CA VAL A 47 -4.88 -20.55 4.13
C VAL A 47 -3.53 -21.26 4.09
N GLU A 48 -2.79 -21.18 2.98
CA GLU A 48 -1.46 -21.80 2.88
C GLU A 48 -0.44 -21.16 3.82
N PHE A 49 -0.53 -19.84 4.02
CA PHE A 49 0.29 -19.15 5.02
C PHE A 49 -0.02 -19.64 6.44
N VAL A 50 -1.29 -19.75 6.81
CA VAL A 50 -1.71 -20.27 8.12
C VAL A 50 -1.22 -21.71 8.33
N LYS A 51 -1.30 -22.57 7.29
CA LYS A 51 -0.90 -23.98 7.38
C LYS A 51 0.62 -24.18 7.40
N THR A 52 1.37 -23.41 6.62
CA THR A 52 2.77 -23.75 6.28
C THR A 52 3.78 -22.63 6.52
N GLY A 53 3.30 -21.43 6.88
CA GLY A 53 4.11 -20.21 6.93
C GLY A 53 4.50 -19.67 5.55
N LYS A 54 3.99 -20.25 4.44
CA LYS A 54 4.29 -19.82 3.07
C LYS A 54 2.98 -19.55 2.29
N PRO A 55 2.75 -18.33 1.80
CA PRO A 55 1.50 -17.97 1.11
C PRO A 55 1.47 -18.42 -0.36
N SER A 56 2.36 -19.30 -0.79
CA SER A 56 2.39 -19.76 -2.19
C SER A 56 1.34 -20.85 -2.38
N ASN A 57 0.48 -20.72 -3.39
CA ASN A 57 -0.49 -21.73 -3.79
C ASN A 57 -0.16 -22.25 -5.19
N GLY A 58 -0.47 -23.53 -5.48
CA GLY A 58 -0.29 -24.20 -6.78
C GLY A 58 0.79 -23.60 -7.70
N THR A 59 0.33 -22.81 -8.67
CA THR A 59 1.13 -22.14 -9.71
C THR A 59 1.70 -20.78 -9.30
N MET A 60 1.17 -20.12 -8.28
CA MET A 60 1.60 -18.81 -7.83
C MET A 60 2.71 -18.89 -6.78
N LYS A 61 3.89 -18.34 -7.11
CA LYS A 61 5.04 -18.31 -6.19
C LYS A 61 5.17 -16.94 -5.53
N TRP A 62 4.88 -16.88 -4.24
CA TRP A 62 5.03 -15.69 -3.42
C TRP A 62 6.33 -15.78 -2.60
N LYS A 63 7.39 -15.15 -3.11
CA LYS A 63 8.74 -15.22 -2.50
C LYS A 63 8.86 -14.24 -1.32
N PRO A 64 9.43 -14.64 -0.18
CA PRO A 64 9.64 -13.76 0.98
C PRO A 64 10.64 -12.65 0.66
N THR A 65 10.64 -11.51 1.33
CA THR A 65 11.69 -10.48 1.16
C THR A 65 13.09 -11.03 1.50
N SER A 66 14.15 -10.36 1.02
CA SER A 66 15.53 -10.73 1.34
C SER A 66 16.46 -9.52 1.33
N LYS A 67 17.71 -9.66 1.78
CA LYS A 67 18.70 -8.57 1.69
C LYS A 67 18.89 -8.05 0.27
N LYS A 68 18.84 -8.92 -0.75
CA LYS A 68 18.92 -8.54 -2.17
C LYS A 68 17.65 -7.86 -2.67
N TYR A 69 16.49 -8.26 -2.14
CA TYR A 69 15.17 -7.77 -2.54
C TYR A 69 14.37 -7.33 -1.31
N PRO A 70 14.75 -6.20 -0.67
CA PRO A 70 14.24 -5.82 0.65
C PRO A 70 12.76 -5.42 0.63
N SER A 71 12.27 -4.97 -0.52
CA SER A 71 10.91 -4.46 -0.71
C SER A 71 10.14 -5.21 -1.81
N ARG A 72 10.54 -6.44 -2.16
CA ARG A 72 9.78 -7.21 -3.16
C ARG A 72 8.41 -7.59 -2.62
N TYR A 73 7.46 -7.68 -3.52
CA TYR A 73 6.09 -8.03 -3.21
C TYR A 73 5.49 -8.83 -4.37
N LEU A 74 4.36 -9.47 -4.09
CA LEU A 74 3.54 -10.09 -5.13
C LEU A 74 2.50 -9.06 -5.60
N SER A 75 2.49 -8.74 -6.89
CA SER A 75 1.36 -8.04 -7.51
C SER A 75 0.24 -9.04 -7.74
N LEU A 76 -0.64 -9.21 -6.75
CA LEU A 76 -1.79 -10.11 -6.83
C LEU A 76 -2.88 -9.51 -7.74
N ARG A 77 -3.30 -10.28 -8.75
CA ARG A 77 -4.31 -9.95 -9.76
C ARG A 77 -5.03 -11.23 -10.19
N PRO A 78 -6.30 -11.15 -10.64
CA PRO A 78 -7.06 -12.32 -11.09
C PRO A 78 -6.30 -13.12 -12.17
N GLN A 79 -5.69 -12.44 -13.14
CA GLN A 79 -4.76 -13.02 -14.10
C GLN A 79 -3.41 -12.30 -14.08
N GLY A 80 -2.35 -13.05 -14.34
CA GLY A 80 -1.00 -12.49 -14.46
C GLY A 80 -0.39 -12.03 -13.13
N SER A 81 -0.77 -12.64 -12.01
CA SER A 81 -0.09 -12.44 -10.73
C SER A 81 1.41 -12.73 -10.85
N HIS A 82 2.26 -11.79 -10.42
CA HIS A 82 3.71 -11.90 -10.58
C HIS A 82 4.46 -11.20 -9.45
N MET A 83 5.72 -11.61 -9.23
CA MET A 83 6.62 -10.96 -8.28
C MET A 83 7.17 -9.67 -8.87
N VAL A 84 7.19 -8.61 -8.05
CA VAL A 84 7.83 -7.33 -8.36
C VAL A 84 9.02 -7.16 -7.41
N GLU A 85 10.18 -6.82 -7.97
CA GLU A 85 11.45 -6.80 -7.20
C GLU A 85 11.55 -5.65 -6.20
N ALA A 86 10.90 -4.51 -6.49
CA ALA A 86 10.94 -3.32 -5.64
C ALA A 86 9.60 -2.57 -5.63
N TYR A 87 9.16 -2.15 -4.43
CA TYR A 87 7.97 -1.33 -4.24
C TYR A 87 8.33 0.15 -4.31
N LYS A 88 7.83 0.85 -5.36
CA LYS A 88 7.95 2.31 -5.56
C LYS A 88 9.30 2.89 -5.07
N PRO A 89 10.43 2.47 -5.66
CA PRO A 89 11.76 2.72 -5.09
C PRO A 89 12.07 4.21 -4.91
N GLU A 90 11.63 5.06 -5.83
CA GLU A 90 11.80 6.52 -5.75
C GLU A 90 11.05 7.12 -4.55
N ASN A 91 9.78 6.74 -4.35
CA ASN A 91 8.98 7.21 -3.22
C ASN A 91 9.57 6.72 -1.90
N VAL A 92 9.96 5.45 -1.82
CA VAL A 92 10.59 4.89 -0.62
C VAL A 92 11.89 5.63 -0.33
N HIS A 93 12.73 5.90 -1.33
CA HIS A 93 13.95 6.67 -1.17
C HIS A 93 13.68 8.09 -0.66
N PHE A 94 12.75 8.80 -1.31
CA PHE A 94 12.39 10.17 -0.95
C PHE A 94 11.95 10.27 0.51
N TRP A 95 10.98 9.47 0.93
CA TRP A 95 10.44 9.55 2.29
C TRP A 95 11.43 9.06 3.34
N THR A 96 12.16 7.97 3.07
CA THR A 96 13.03 7.34 4.09
C THR A 96 14.45 7.89 4.15
N LYS A 97 14.93 8.55 3.08
CA LYS A 97 16.32 9.06 3.01
C LYS A 97 16.39 10.57 2.89
N ILE A 98 15.54 11.18 2.07
CA ILE A 98 15.57 12.63 1.84
C ILE A 98 14.82 13.34 2.96
N VAL A 99 13.50 13.10 3.08
CA VAL A 99 12.66 13.77 4.07
C VAL A 99 13.15 13.49 5.49
N SER A 100 13.46 12.23 5.80
CA SER A 100 14.00 11.87 7.12
C SER A 100 15.27 12.64 7.48
N LYS A 101 16.21 12.81 6.53
CA LYS A 101 17.44 13.57 6.75
C LYS A 101 17.16 15.05 6.94
N GLU A 102 16.30 15.64 6.10
CA GLU A 102 15.95 17.06 6.19
C GLU A 102 15.23 17.38 7.50
N VAL A 103 14.27 16.54 7.91
CA VAL A 103 13.58 16.65 9.21
C VAL A 103 14.56 16.54 10.36
N THR A 104 15.44 15.54 10.35
CA THR A 104 16.45 15.39 11.41
C THR A 104 17.38 16.61 11.48
N SER A 105 17.84 17.12 10.33
CA SER A 105 18.66 18.33 10.25
C SER A 105 17.93 19.57 10.80
N HIS A 106 16.64 19.73 10.51
CA HIS A 106 15.84 20.84 11.03
C HIS A 106 15.68 20.76 12.55
N ILE A 107 15.34 19.57 13.07
CA ILE A 107 15.21 19.34 14.51
C ILE A 107 16.53 19.63 15.24
N LEU A 108 17.65 19.08 14.76
CA LEU A 108 18.97 19.26 15.38
C LEU A 108 19.46 20.71 15.36
N LYS A 109 19.05 21.49 14.36
CA LYS A 109 19.42 22.91 14.21
C LYS A 109 18.41 23.87 14.85
N GLY A 110 17.37 23.35 15.51
CA GLY A 110 16.28 24.18 16.06
C GLY A 110 15.52 24.98 14.98
N LYS A 111 15.56 24.55 13.72
CA LYS A 111 14.93 25.27 12.60
C LYS A 111 13.50 24.80 12.41
N ARG A 112 12.56 25.74 12.36
CA ARG A 112 11.17 25.47 11.96
C ARG A 112 11.10 25.35 10.44
N PHE A 113 10.26 24.45 9.93
CA PHE A 113 9.95 24.41 8.50
C PHE A 113 9.21 25.69 8.10
N GLN A 114 9.85 26.53 7.29
CA GLN A 114 9.22 27.74 6.78
C GLN A 114 8.23 27.38 5.67
N LYS A 115 7.02 27.96 5.71
CA LYS A 115 6.06 27.85 4.62
C LYS A 115 6.51 28.81 3.50
N PRO A 116 6.68 28.35 2.24
CA PRO A 116 7.00 29.26 1.15
C PRO A 116 5.86 30.28 0.99
N GLY A 117 6.17 31.57 1.16
CA GLY A 117 5.21 32.68 1.05
C GLY A 117 4.33 32.94 2.28
N GLY A 118 4.60 32.32 3.43
CA GLY A 118 3.93 32.68 4.69
C GLY A 118 4.68 33.80 5.43
N PRO A 119 3.99 34.71 6.14
CA PRO A 119 4.67 35.70 6.98
C PRO A 119 5.53 34.99 8.04
N GLU A 120 6.71 35.54 8.33
CA GLU A 120 7.51 35.15 9.48
C GLU A 120 6.70 35.46 10.75
N HIS A 121 6.04 34.45 11.31
CA HIS A 121 5.48 34.57 12.65
C HIS A 121 6.60 34.37 13.66
N THR A 122 7.18 35.48 14.11
CA THR A 122 7.93 35.55 15.36
C THR A 122 6.96 35.39 16.52
N HIS A 123 7.14 34.33 17.31
CA HIS A 123 6.58 34.31 18.67
C HIS A 123 7.57 35.09 19.53
N GLU A 124 7.19 36.30 19.95
CA GLU A 124 7.81 36.92 21.12
C GLU A 124 7.24 36.20 22.34
N GLU A 125 8.11 35.49 23.06
CA GLU A 125 7.81 35.03 24.42
C GLU A 125 7.78 36.26 25.33
N LEU A 126 6.64 36.46 26.01
CA LEU A 126 6.46 37.43 27.09
C LEU A 126 7.11 36.94 28.38
#